data_AF-A0A1S3I056-F1
#
_entry.id   AF-A0A1S3I056-F1
#
_cell.length_a   1.000
_cell.length_b   1.000
_cell.length_c   1.000
_cell.angle_alpha   90.00
_cell.angle_beta   90.00
_cell.angle_gamma   90.00
#
_symmetry.space_group_name_H-M   'P 1'
#
loop_
_entity.id
_entity.type
_entity.pdbx_description
1 polymer ?
#
loop_
_entity_poly.entity_id
_entity_poly.type
_entity_poly.pdbx_seq_one_letter_code
_entity_poly.pdbx_strand_id
1 'polypeptide(L)'
;MASSLDDFMANVVTNDTHKRLDAYNGLVGYLSEPRSSLQCENMDEFVDGLVAWMNSSNYKISGNGLEVLSLLIDRMGERFKSHTMTVLSNAVNRLGDNHDEVRNLSQSVLLKLMHINTPQSVWDRLMTGFSHKLWRVREETLICLQQTIEM
;
A
#
# COMPACT_ATOMS: atom_id res chain seq x y z
N MET A 1 -20.26 -10.50 -11.12
CA MET A 1 -19.36 -9.39 -10.73
C MET A 1 -19.29 -9.39 -9.21
N ALA A 2 -18.12 -9.13 -8.63
CA ALA A 2 -17.99 -8.98 -7.19
C ALA A 2 -18.94 -7.87 -6.70
N SER A 3 -19.47 -8.05 -5.50
CA SER A 3 -20.47 -7.20 -4.87
C SER A 3 -19.90 -6.43 -3.68
N SER A 4 -18.85 -6.96 -3.04
CA SER A 4 -18.10 -6.32 -1.95
C SER A 4 -16.62 -6.72 -1.98
N LEU A 5 -15.83 -6.20 -1.03
CA LEU A 5 -14.44 -6.62 -0.84
C LEU A 5 -14.32 -8.04 -0.25
N ASP A 6 -15.35 -8.51 0.46
CA ASP A 6 -15.38 -9.83 1.08
C ASP A 6 -15.25 -10.96 0.05
N ASP A 7 -15.74 -10.73 -1.17
CA ASP A 7 -15.62 -11.65 -2.29
C ASP A 7 -14.16 -11.97 -2.66
N PHE A 8 -13.21 -11.10 -2.28
CA PHE A 8 -11.77 -11.29 -2.50
C PHE A 8 -11.02 -11.79 -1.26
N MET A 9 -11.63 -11.71 -0.07
CA MET A 9 -10.97 -11.91 1.23
C MET A 9 -10.16 -13.22 1.28
N ALA A 10 -10.78 -14.35 0.92
CA ALA A 10 -10.15 -15.67 0.98
C ALA A 10 -8.85 -15.75 0.15
N ASN A 11 -8.79 -15.03 -0.98
CA ASN A 11 -7.62 -14.98 -1.85
C ASN A 11 -6.63 -13.88 -1.44
N VAL A 12 -7.06 -12.89 -0.65
CA VAL A 12 -6.20 -11.87 -0.05
C VAL A 12 -5.39 -12.46 1.11
N VAL A 13 -6.01 -13.22 2.00
CA VAL A 13 -5.34 -13.73 3.22
C VAL A 13 -4.54 -15.02 3.00
N THR A 14 -4.70 -15.68 1.85
CA THR A 14 -3.97 -16.92 1.55
C THR A 14 -2.48 -16.67 1.27
N ASN A 15 -1.64 -17.71 1.39
CA ASN A 15 -0.23 -17.68 0.98
C ASN A 15 0.00 -18.21 -0.45
N ASP A 16 -1.04 -18.72 -1.10
CA ASP A 16 -0.96 -19.20 -2.48
C ASP A 16 -0.75 -18.03 -3.46
N THR A 17 0.38 -18.06 -4.18
CA THR A 17 0.76 -16.98 -5.10
C THR A 17 -0.18 -16.85 -6.30
N HIS A 18 -0.74 -17.96 -6.79
CA HIS A 18 -1.66 -17.93 -7.92
C HIS A 18 -2.99 -17.30 -7.51
N LYS A 19 -3.52 -17.69 -6.35
CA LYS A 19 -4.75 -17.08 -5.80
C LYS A 19 -4.59 -15.59 -5.51
N ARG A 20 -3.43 -15.18 -4.99
CA ARG A 20 -3.13 -13.74 -4.81
C ARG A 20 -3.13 -13.00 -6.15
N LEU A 21 -2.58 -13.59 -7.21
CA LEU A 21 -2.59 -13.00 -8.54
C LEU A 21 -4.01 -12.88 -9.10
N ASP A 22 -4.86 -13.90 -8.89
CA ASP A 22 -6.27 -13.86 -9.30
C ASP A 22 -7.03 -12.75 -8.56
N ALA A 23 -6.82 -12.64 -7.24
CA ALA A 23 -7.38 -11.56 -6.44
C ALA A 23 -6.89 -10.19 -6.89
N TYR A 24 -5.59 -10.04 -7.18
CA TYR A 24 -5.03 -8.79 -7.70
C TYR A 24 -5.75 -8.34 -8.97
N ASN A 25 -5.85 -9.22 -9.98
CA ASN A 25 -6.49 -8.88 -11.26
C ASN A 25 -7.96 -8.46 -11.07
N GLY A 26 -8.68 -9.13 -10.16
CA GLY A 26 -10.05 -8.77 -9.83
C GLY A 26 -10.17 -7.47 -9.04
N LEU A 27 -9.30 -7.26 -8.05
CA LEU A 27 -9.32 -6.09 -7.16
C LEU A 27 -8.94 -4.81 -7.88
N VAL A 28 -7.94 -4.82 -8.77
CA VAL A 28 -7.58 -3.61 -9.54
C VAL A 28 -8.77 -3.16 -10.39
N GLY A 29 -9.41 -4.08 -11.11
CA GLY A 29 -10.60 -3.76 -11.89
C GLY A 29 -11.78 -3.29 -11.02
N TYR A 30 -12.01 -3.96 -9.90
CA TYR A 30 -13.10 -3.64 -8.98
C TYR A 30 -12.93 -2.27 -8.31
N LEU A 31 -11.74 -1.98 -7.78
CA LEU A 31 -11.43 -0.72 -7.09
C LEU A 31 -11.32 0.46 -8.05
N SER A 32 -10.98 0.22 -9.33
CA SER A 32 -10.95 1.25 -10.37
C SER A 32 -12.35 1.75 -10.75
N GLU A 33 -13.41 0.98 -10.51
CA GLU A 33 -14.79 1.40 -10.75
C GLU A 33 -15.31 2.26 -9.58
N PRO A 34 -15.59 3.57 -9.79
CA PRO A 34 -15.94 4.47 -8.70
C PRO A 34 -17.20 4.09 -7.91
N ARG A 35 -18.09 3.28 -8.51
CA ARG A 35 -19.34 2.85 -7.88
C ARG A 35 -19.26 1.52 -7.14
N SER A 36 -18.15 0.80 -7.24
CA SER A 36 -17.95 -0.46 -6.53
C SER A 36 -18.04 -0.26 -5.01
N SER A 37 -18.70 -1.18 -4.33
CA SER A 37 -18.85 -1.15 -2.87
C SER A 37 -17.49 -1.33 -2.20
N LEU A 38 -17.27 -0.62 -1.09
CA LEU A 38 -16.12 -0.84 -0.21
C LEU A 38 -16.54 -1.54 1.08
N GLN A 39 -17.73 -2.14 1.11
CA GLN A 39 -18.15 -2.97 2.23
C GLN A 39 -17.18 -4.14 2.39
N CYS A 40 -16.77 -4.35 3.64
CA CYS A 40 -15.97 -5.47 4.08
C CYS A 40 -16.34 -5.75 5.54
N GLU A 41 -16.64 -6.99 5.88
CA GLU A 41 -16.97 -7.39 7.24
C GLU A 41 -15.79 -7.19 8.19
N ASN A 42 -14.57 -7.47 7.70
CA ASN A 42 -13.33 -7.35 8.46
C ASN A 42 -12.26 -6.59 7.67
N MET A 43 -12.35 -5.26 7.66
CA MET A 43 -11.40 -4.41 6.95
C MET A 43 -9.96 -4.54 7.48
N ASP A 44 -9.79 -4.78 8.79
CA ASP A 44 -8.47 -4.94 9.40
C ASP A 44 -7.73 -6.15 8.82
N GLU A 45 -8.41 -7.30 8.75
CA GLU A 45 -7.85 -8.52 8.14
C GLU A 45 -7.57 -8.36 6.65
N PHE A 46 -8.43 -7.62 5.93
CA PHE A 46 -8.22 -7.34 4.52
C PHE A 46 -6.92 -6.54 4.30
N VAL A 47 -6.74 -5.47 5.08
CA VAL A 47 -5.53 -4.63 5.01
C VAL A 47 -4.29 -5.41 5.44
N ASP A 48 -4.38 -6.20 6.51
CA ASP A 48 -3.27 -7.03 6.98
C ASP A 48 -2.86 -8.09 5.93
N GLY A 49 -3.83 -8.65 5.21
CA GLY A 49 -3.58 -9.54 4.07
C GLY A 49 -2.80 -8.84 2.94
N LEU A 50 -3.18 -7.62 2.57
CA LEU A 50 -2.44 -6.83 1.58
C LEU A 50 -1.05 -6.39 2.08
N VAL A 51 -0.91 -6.11 3.37
CA VAL A 51 0.40 -5.87 4.00
C VAL A 51 1.28 -7.13 3.92
N ALA A 52 0.71 -8.32 4.05
CA ALA A 52 1.43 -9.57 3.84
C ALA A 52 1.84 -9.77 2.36
N TRP A 53 1.11 -9.19 1.40
CA TRP A 53 1.54 -9.17 0.00
C TRP A 53 2.74 -8.25 -0.20
N MET A 54 2.64 -7.01 0.30
CA MET A 54 3.73 -6.02 0.30
C MET A 54 5.02 -6.59 0.93
N ASN A 55 4.90 -7.42 1.97
CA ASN A 55 6.05 -8.04 2.61
C ASN A 55 6.58 -9.31 1.94
N SER A 56 5.97 -9.75 0.84
CA SER A 56 6.39 -10.93 0.08
C SER A 56 7.82 -10.79 -0.45
N SER A 57 8.55 -11.92 -0.49
CA SER A 57 9.85 -12.01 -1.17
C SER A 57 9.74 -12.01 -2.69
N ASN A 58 8.55 -12.29 -3.23
CA ASN A 58 8.26 -12.16 -4.66
C ASN A 58 7.90 -10.70 -4.95
N TYR A 59 8.80 -9.98 -5.64
CA TYR A 59 8.63 -8.56 -5.93
C TYR A 59 7.33 -8.23 -6.67
N LYS A 60 6.81 -9.16 -7.51
CA LYS A 60 5.53 -8.95 -8.21
C LYS A 60 4.36 -8.96 -7.23
N ILE A 61 4.36 -9.89 -6.28
CA ILE A 61 3.31 -9.92 -5.24
C ILE A 61 3.44 -8.71 -4.30
N SER A 62 4.67 -8.29 -3.99
CA SER A 62 4.93 -7.06 -3.24
C SER A 62 4.36 -5.82 -3.95
N GLY A 63 4.67 -5.65 -5.23
CA GLY A 63 4.13 -4.57 -6.08
C GLY A 63 2.62 -4.62 -6.16
N ASN A 64 2.03 -5.79 -6.44
CA ASN A 64 0.57 -5.97 -6.47
C ASN A 64 -0.11 -5.53 -5.16
N GLY A 65 0.48 -5.88 -4.01
CA GLY A 65 -0.02 -5.46 -2.70
C GLY A 65 0.01 -3.94 -2.52
N LEU A 66 1.11 -3.29 -2.91
CA LEU A 66 1.24 -1.83 -2.89
C LEU A 66 0.25 -1.14 -3.82
N GLU A 67 0.04 -1.65 -5.03
CA GLU A 67 -0.91 -1.08 -5.99
C GLU A 67 -2.36 -1.19 -5.51
N VAL A 68 -2.76 -2.35 -4.99
CA VAL A 68 -4.11 -2.53 -4.42
C VAL A 68 -4.31 -1.62 -3.21
N LEU A 69 -3.32 -1.51 -2.30
CA LEU A 69 -3.37 -0.56 -1.18
C LEU A 69 -3.47 0.89 -1.66
N SER A 70 -2.71 1.24 -2.70
CA SER A 70 -2.72 2.56 -3.32
C SER A 70 -4.12 2.93 -3.85
N LEU A 71 -4.81 1.99 -4.52
CA LEU A 71 -6.19 2.17 -4.97
C LEU A 71 -7.18 2.23 -3.79
N LEU A 72 -7.00 1.37 -2.80
CA LEU A 72 -7.87 1.30 -1.64
C LEU A 72 -7.81 2.60 -0.81
N ILE A 73 -6.62 3.18 -0.62
CA ILE A 73 -6.41 4.47 0.06
C ILE A 73 -7.19 5.58 -0.65
N ASP A 74 -7.07 5.69 -1.98
CA ASP A 74 -7.79 6.71 -2.77
C ASP A 74 -9.31 6.56 -2.62
N ARG A 75 -9.80 5.31 -2.67
CA ARG A 75 -11.23 4.98 -2.61
C ARG A 75 -11.81 5.19 -1.21
N MET A 76 -11.04 4.93 -0.16
CA MET A 76 -11.48 5.05 1.24
C MET A 76 -11.31 6.46 1.81
N GLY A 77 -10.30 7.21 1.36
CA GLY A 77 -9.98 8.53 1.88
C GLY A 77 -9.73 8.50 3.39
N GLU A 78 -10.38 9.40 4.13
CA GLU A 78 -10.23 9.49 5.59
C GLU A 78 -10.62 8.21 6.34
N ARG A 79 -11.47 7.34 5.76
CA ARG A 79 -11.82 6.05 6.39
C ARG A 79 -10.63 5.10 6.53
N PHE A 80 -9.54 5.33 5.80
CA PHE A 80 -8.32 4.55 5.88
C PHE A 80 -7.37 5.00 7.01
N LYS A 81 -7.66 6.13 7.70
CA LYS A 81 -6.76 6.71 8.71
C LYS A 81 -6.37 5.72 9.82
N SER A 82 -7.28 4.85 10.25
CA SER A 82 -7.02 3.81 11.25
C SER A 82 -5.89 2.84 10.86
N HIS A 83 -5.67 2.63 9.56
CA HIS A 83 -4.67 1.70 9.03
C HIS A 83 -3.36 2.39 8.61
N THR A 84 -3.31 3.72 8.69
CA THR A 84 -2.17 4.53 8.19
C THR A 84 -0.85 4.07 8.79
N MET A 85 -0.80 3.86 10.11
CA MET A 85 0.45 3.50 10.80
C MET A 85 0.99 2.12 10.38
N THR A 86 0.10 1.16 10.18
CA THR A 86 0.47 -0.19 9.73
C THR A 86 1.04 -0.13 8.32
N VAL A 87 0.35 0.53 7.39
CA VAL A 87 0.80 0.61 5.98
C VAL A 87 2.07 1.44 5.85
N LEU A 88 2.14 2.60 6.52
CA LEU A 88 3.31 3.48 6.49
C LEU A 88 4.57 2.72 6.87
N SER A 89 4.57 2.03 8.02
CA SER A 89 5.77 1.35 8.52
C SER A 89 6.28 0.29 7.54
N ASN A 90 5.38 -0.39 6.82
CA ASN A 90 5.74 -1.40 5.83
C ASN A 90 6.19 -0.77 4.50
N ALA A 91 5.54 0.32 4.06
CA ALA A 91 5.93 1.06 2.86
C ALA A 91 7.36 1.61 2.98
N VAL A 92 7.75 2.18 4.13
CA VAL A 92 9.13 2.65 4.35
C VAL A 92 10.17 1.54 4.13
N ASN A 93 9.88 0.31 4.58
CA ASN A 93 10.76 -0.82 4.34
C ASN A 93 10.86 -1.21 2.86
N ARG A 94 9.82 -0.95 2.07
CA ARG A 94 9.78 -1.19 0.61
C ARG A 94 10.52 -0.15 -0.21
N LEU A 95 10.83 1.03 0.35
CA LEU A 95 11.78 1.96 -0.27
C LEU A 95 13.20 1.37 -0.39
N GLY A 96 13.48 0.25 0.28
CA GLY A 96 14.76 -0.45 0.18
C GLY A 96 14.79 -1.56 -0.88
N ASP A 97 13.71 -1.77 -1.63
CA ASP A 97 13.61 -2.91 -2.55
C ASP A 97 14.61 -2.79 -3.72
N ASN A 98 15.09 -3.94 -4.20
CA ASN A 98 15.99 -4.00 -5.34
C ASN A 98 15.31 -3.66 -6.67
N HIS A 99 13.97 -3.72 -6.72
CA HIS A 99 13.19 -3.43 -7.92
C HIS A 99 12.61 -2.02 -7.85
N ASP A 100 12.91 -1.21 -8.86
CA ASP A 100 12.45 0.18 -8.96
C ASP A 100 10.93 0.28 -8.94
N GLU A 101 10.24 -0.67 -9.56
CA GLU A 101 8.77 -0.77 -9.57
C GLU A 101 8.18 -0.81 -8.14
N VAL A 102 8.74 -1.64 -7.25
CA VAL A 102 8.28 -1.75 -5.87
C VAL A 102 8.56 -0.46 -5.09
N ARG A 103 9.71 0.17 -5.33
CA ARG A 103 10.06 1.44 -4.67
C ARG A 103 9.11 2.57 -5.12
N ASN A 104 8.86 2.69 -6.42
CA ASN A 104 7.95 3.70 -6.99
C ASN A 104 6.52 3.53 -6.47
N LEU A 105 6.02 2.29 -6.39
CA LEU A 105 4.71 2.01 -5.81
C LEU A 105 4.66 2.34 -4.31
N SER A 106 5.75 2.08 -3.58
CA SER A 106 5.85 2.46 -2.17
C SER A 106 5.84 3.97 -1.97
N GLN A 107 6.56 4.73 -2.81
CA GLN A 107 6.48 6.20 -2.82
C GLN A 107 5.05 6.68 -3.05
N SER A 108 4.37 6.10 -4.04
CA SER A 108 2.96 6.42 -4.33
C SER A 108 2.06 6.22 -3.11
N VAL A 109 2.20 5.08 -2.42
CA VAL A 109 1.44 4.79 -1.18
C VAL A 109 1.75 5.83 -0.11
N LEU A 110 3.01 6.18 0.14
CA LEU A 110 3.39 7.18 1.14
C LEU A 110 2.77 8.55 0.86
N LEU A 111 2.84 9.02 -0.40
CA LEU A 111 2.23 10.28 -0.80
C LEU A 111 0.71 10.25 -0.64
N LYS A 112 0.04 9.15 -0.99
CA LYS A 112 -1.41 9.00 -0.79
C LYS A 112 -1.81 9.00 0.68
N LEU A 113 -1.02 8.37 1.54
CA LEU A 113 -1.21 8.47 2.99
C LEU A 113 -1.09 9.92 3.46
N MET A 114 -0.22 10.74 2.86
CA MET A 114 -0.13 12.18 3.15
C MET A 114 -1.37 12.94 2.68
N HIS A 115 -1.97 12.59 1.55
CA HIS A 115 -3.21 13.23 1.05
C HIS A 115 -4.41 12.96 1.96
N ILE A 116 -4.52 11.75 2.50
CA ILE A 116 -5.60 11.41 3.44
C ILE A 116 -5.27 11.83 4.87
N ASN A 117 -4.04 12.25 5.17
CA ASN A 117 -3.63 12.81 6.46
C ASN A 117 -3.08 14.23 6.25
N THR A 118 -2.17 14.70 7.11
CA THR A 118 -1.32 15.85 6.78
C THR A 118 0.07 15.34 6.43
N PRO A 119 0.80 15.96 5.48
CA PRO A 119 2.18 15.57 5.19
C PRO A 119 3.04 15.48 6.45
N GLN A 120 2.93 16.47 7.36
CA GLN A 120 3.67 16.49 8.61
C GLN A 120 3.43 15.23 9.46
N SER A 121 2.17 14.80 9.62
CA SER A 121 1.85 13.63 10.46
C SER A 121 2.45 12.31 9.94
N VAL A 122 2.61 12.19 8.62
CA VAL A 122 3.29 11.05 7.98
C VAL A 122 4.80 11.19 8.17
N TRP A 123 5.33 12.40 7.99
CA TRP A 123 6.74 12.72 8.14
C TRP A 123 7.28 12.47 9.54
N ASP A 124 6.49 12.74 10.59
CA ASP A 124 6.86 12.47 11.99
C ASP A 124 7.34 11.01 12.22
N ARG A 125 6.94 10.09 11.34
CA ARG A 125 7.35 8.68 11.35
C ARG A 125 8.39 8.36 10.28
N LEU A 126 8.26 8.97 9.10
CA LEU A 126 9.17 8.77 7.96
C LEU A 126 10.58 9.33 8.21
N MET A 127 10.75 10.26 9.17
CA MET A 127 12.07 10.83 9.52
C MET A 127 13.15 9.78 9.80
N THR A 128 12.78 8.60 10.32
CA THR A 128 13.73 7.51 10.58
C THR A 128 14.41 7.00 9.31
N GLY A 129 13.77 7.16 8.14
CA GLY A 129 14.27 6.80 6.82
C GLY A 129 15.60 7.46 6.47
N PHE A 130 15.86 8.71 6.91
CA PHE A 130 17.13 9.41 6.70
C PHE A 130 18.33 8.71 7.35
N SER A 131 18.09 7.97 8.44
CA SER A 131 19.12 7.24 9.19
C SER A 131 19.12 5.73 8.92
N HIS A 132 18.34 5.26 7.94
CA HIS A 132 18.15 3.84 7.72
C HIS A 132 19.45 3.14 7.24
N LYS A 133 19.65 1.88 7.65
CA LYS A 133 20.85 1.10 7.33
C LYS A 133 21.07 0.91 5.83
N LEU A 134 19.98 0.72 5.07
CA LEU A 134 20.01 0.57 3.61
C LEU A 134 20.10 1.94 2.96
N TRP A 135 21.11 2.14 2.11
CA TRP A 135 21.32 3.41 1.42
C TRP A 135 20.17 3.80 0.49
N ARG A 136 19.53 2.80 -0.15
CA ARG A 136 18.34 3.02 -1.00
C ARG A 136 17.19 3.65 -0.23
N VAL A 137 16.90 3.16 0.98
CA VAL A 137 15.84 3.78 1.81
C VAL A 137 16.16 5.25 2.10
N ARG A 138 17.43 5.58 2.37
CA ARG A 138 17.84 6.97 2.61
C ARG A 138 17.66 7.85 1.37
N GLU A 139 18.08 7.36 0.21
CA GLU A 139 17.89 8.03 -1.09
C GLU A 139 16.41 8.24 -1.40
N GLU A 140 15.61 7.18 -1.33
CA GLU A 140 14.18 7.25 -1.57
C GLU A 140 13.45 8.15 -0.55
N THR A 141 13.92 8.21 0.70
CA THR A 141 13.36 9.17 1.67
C THR A 141 13.59 10.62 1.21
N LEU A 142 14.75 10.93 0.62
CA LEU A 142 15.01 12.26 0.05
C LEU A 142 14.11 12.55 -1.16
N ILE A 143 13.91 11.56 -2.03
CA ILE A 143 12.98 11.68 -3.18
C ILE A 143 11.54 11.91 -2.69
N CYS A 144 11.11 11.17 -1.66
CA CYS A 144 9.79 11.33 -1.05
C CYS A 144 9.61 12.75 -0.51
N LEU A 145 10.65 13.30 0.14
CA LEU A 145 10.64 14.68 0.65
C LEU A 145 10.49 15.69 -0.48
N GLN A 146 11.25 15.53 -1.57
CA GLN A 146 11.12 16.37 -2.75
C GLN A 146 9.69 16.31 -3.30
N GLN A 147 9.16 15.11 -3.51
CA GLN A 147 7.80 14.92 -4.02
C GLN A 147 6.75 15.51 -3.08
N THR A 148 6.94 15.42 -1.76
CA THR A 148 6.04 16.04 -0.77
C THR A 148 5.98 17.56 -0.91
N ILE A 149 7.08 18.21 -1.27
CA ILE A 149 7.15 19.67 -1.46
C ILE A 149 6.48 20.09 -2.77
N GLU A 150 6.42 19.19 -3.75
CA GLU A 150 5.83 19.41 -5.08
C GLU A 150 4.32 19.06 -5.16
N MET A 151 3.74 18.51 -4.07
CA MET A 151 2.30 18.21 -3.95
C MET A 151 1.43 19.47 -3.86
#